data_AF-A0A060ZBE6-F1
#
_entry.id   AF-A0A060ZBE6-F1
#
_cell.length_a   1.000
_cell.length_b   1.000
_cell.length_c   1.000
_cell.angle_alpha   90.00
_cell.angle_beta   90.00
_cell.angle_gamma   90.00
#
_symmetry.space_group_name_H-M   'P 1'
#
loop_
_entity.id
_entity.type
_entity.pdbx_description
1 polymer ?
#
loop_
_entity_poly.entity_id
_entity_poly.type
_entity_poly.pdbx_seq_one_letter_code
_entity_poly.pdbx_strand_id
1 'polypeptide(L)'
;MESLFGSLPEMLDFQRVFLHTLEERIASSPNFSSLETPEQFKKLLLSLGGSFLYYADHFKLYSGFCANHIKVQKVLERAKTDRAFKQFLEARNPTKQHSSTLESYLIKPVQRVLKYPLLLRQLVSLTDSESEEHSHLTEALRAMEKVASHINEMQKIYEDYGTVFDQLVAEQSGPEKEVEHSHQSYHYMSDITKDIGPLWLSW
;
A
#
# COMPACT_ATOMS: atom_id res chain seq x y z
N MET A 1 -0.55 20.29 7.29
CA MET A 1 0.09 19.73 6.07
C MET A 1 0.20 18.21 6.17
N GLU A 2 0.37 17.66 7.37
CA GLU A 2 0.37 16.20 7.66
C GLU A 2 -0.93 15.48 7.26
N SER A 3 -2.09 16.14 7.38
CA SER A 3 -3.40 15.53 7.09
C SER A 3 -3.62 15.12 5.62
N LEU A 4 -2.88 15.68 4.67
CA LEU A 4 -3.11 15.43 3.23
C LEU A 4 -2.29 14.25 2.70
N PHE A 5 -1.13 14.00 3.31
CA PHE A 5 -0.18 13.00 2.82
C PHE A 5 -0.12 11.75 3.69
N GLY A 6 -0.59 11.80 4.95
CA GLY A 6 -0.72 10.60 5.80
C GLY A 6 0.55 9.75 5.80
N SER A 7 0.41 8.43 5.59
CA SER A 7 1.51 7.48 5.52
C SER A 7 2.31 7.49 4.20
N LEU A 8 2.12 8.49 3.32
CA LEU A 8 2.81 8.54 2.02
C LEU A 8 4.35 8.59 2.13
N PRO A 9 4.97 9.34 3.06
CA PRO A 9 6.43 9.32 3.22
C PRO A 9 6.97 7.94 3.60
N GLU A 10 6.36 7.30 4.60
CA GLU A 10 6.73 5.95 5.06
C GLU A 10 6.54 4.91 3.95
N MET A 11 5.41 5.02 3.22
CA MET A 11 5.11 4.15 2.09
C MET A 11 6.12 4.35 0.94
N LEU A 12 6.58 5.58 0.71
CA LEU A 12 7.59 5.88 -0.30
C LEU A 12 8.95 5.28 0.07
N ASP A 13 9.37 5.41 1.33
CA ASP A 13 10.62 4.83 1.82
C ASP A 13 10.59 3.31 1.77
N PHE A 14 9.46 2.71 2.19
CA PHE A 14 9.23 1.28 2.00
C PHE A 14 9.33 0.87 0.53
N GLN A 15 8.65 1.58 -0.38
CA GLN A 15 8.67 1.23 -1.81
C GLN A 15 10.06 1.35 -2.44
N ARG A 16 10.90 2.29 -1.98
CA ARG A 16 12.30 2.39 -2.43
C ARG A 16 13.10 1.16 -2.01
N VAL A 17 12.98 0.73 -0.76
CA VAL A 17 13.65 -0.46 -0.24
C VAL A 17 13.16 -1.72 -0.95
N PHE A 18 11.84 -1.84 -1.15
CA PHE A 18 11.26 -2.97 -1.86
C PHE A 18 11.74 -3.03 -3.31
N LEU A 19 11.71 -1.90 -4.05
CA LEU A 19 12.21 -1.82 -5.42
C LEU A 19 13.68 -2.21 -5.50
N HIS A 20 14.52 -1.64 -4.62
CA HIS A 20 15.94 -1.94 -4.59
C HIS A 20 16.20 -3.44 -4.37
N THR A 21 15.45 -4.07 -3.46
CA THR A 21 15.55 -5.52 -3.24
C THR A 21 15.22 -6.30 -4.52
N LEU A 22 14.16 -5.94 -5.24
CA LEU A 22 13.79 -6.59 -6.50
C LEU A 22 14.87 -6.40 -7.58
N GLU A 23 15.41 -5.19 -7.72
CA GLU A 23 16.48 -4.87 -8.65
C GLU A 23 17.75 -5.68 -8.35
N GLU A 24 18.13 -5.82 -7.09
CA GLU A 24 19.25 -6.67 -6.66
C GLU A 24 19.00 -8.14 -7.00
N ARG A 25 17.77 -8.66 -6.79
CA ARG A 25 17.44 -10.05 -7.15
C ARG A 25 17.59 -10.27 -8.66
N ILE A 26 17.12 -9.34 -9.48
CA ILE A 26 17.23 -9.41 -10.94
C ILE A 26 18.70 -9.30 -11.37
N ALA A 27 19.45 -8.34 -10.82
CA ALA A 27 20.87 -8.14 -11.14
C ALA A 27 21.76 -9.32 -10.74
N SER A 28 21.39 -10.05 -9.68
CA SER A 28 22.08 -11.28 -9.26
C SER A 28 21.81 -12.49 -10.16
N SER A 29 20.85 -12.38 -11.11
CA SER A 29 20.56 -13.40 -12.10
C SER A 29 21.47 -13.20 -13.32
N PRO A 30 22.47 -14.09 -13.54
CA PRO A 30 23.39 -13.95 -14.67
C PRO A 30 22.61 -14.09 -15.98
N ASN A 31 22.88 -13.18 -16.93
CA ASN A 31 22.28 -13.16 -18.25
C ASN A 31 20.73 -13.17 -18.27
N PHE A 32 20.07 -12.44 -17.37
CA PHE A 32 18.60 -12.30 -17.36
C PHE A 32 18.01 -12.03 -18.76
N SER A 33 18.67 -11.20 -19.58
CA SER A 33 18.26 -10.85 -20.94
C SER A 33 18.41 -11.97 -21.98
N SER A 34 19.12 -13.06 -21.66
CA SER A 34 19.29 -14.23 -22.54
C SER A 34 18.56 -15.47 -22.03
N LEU A 35 17.72 -15.32 -20.99
CA LEU A 35 16.90 -16.41 -20.48
C LEU A 35 15.66 -16.57 -21.36
N GLU A 36 15.45 -17.75 -21.92
CA GLU A 36 14.39 -18.04 -22.88
C GLU A 36 13.41 -19.10 -22.39
N THR A 37 13.77 -19.93 -21.41
CA THR A 37 12.91 -21.01 -20.89
C THR A 37 12.56 -20.82 -19.40
N PRO A 38 11.35 -21.22 -18.95
CA PRO A 38 10.92 -21.09 -17.56
C PRO A 38 11.89 -21.69 -16.54
N GLU A 39 12.56 -22.79 -16.89
CA GLU A 39 13.50 -23.50 -16.03
C GLU A 39 14.73 -22.66 -15.66
N GLN A 40 15.10 -21.72 -16.53
CA GLN A 40 16.23 -20.83 -16.27
C GLN A 40 15.88 -19.72 -15.27
N PHE A 41 14.59 -19.39 -15.14
CA PHE A 41 14.10 -18.37 -14.21
C PHE A 41 13.89 -18.90 -12.78
N LYS A 42 14.04 -20.20 -12.54
CA LYS A 42 13.74 -20.85 -11.25
C LYS A 42 14.25 -20.10 -10.02
N LYS A 43 15.58 -19.90 -9.97
CA LYS A 43 16.24 -19.18 -8.87
C LYS A 43 15.73 -17.74 -8.71
N LEU A 44 15.45 -17.06 -9.82
CA LEU A 44 14.91 -15.71 -9.79
C LEU A 44 13.48 -15.70 -9.26
N LEU A 45 12.62 -16.62 -9.71
CA LEU A 45 11.23 -16.72 -9.26
C LEU A 45 11.13 -17.00 -7.75
N LEU A 46 11.94 -17.92 -7.23
CA LEU A 46 12.04 -18.15 -5.78
C LEU A 46 12.46 -16.87 -5.04
N SER A 47 13.47 -16.18 -5.56
CA SER A 47 13.97 -14.95 -4.93
C SER A 47 12.96 -13.80 -4.97
N LEU A 48 12.18 -13.68 -6.05
CA LEU A 48 11.11 -12.68 -6.18
C LEU A 48 9.94 -13.00 -5.25
N GLY A 49 9.47 -14.25 -5.26
CA GLY A 49 8.42 -14.72 -4.34
C GLY A 49 8.81 -14.51 -2.88
N GLY A 50 10.06 -14.83 -2.51
CA GLY A 50 10.59 -14.58 -1.18
C GLY A 50 10.62 -13.10 -0.78
N SER A 51 10.86 -12.20 -1.75
CA SER A 51 10.82 -10.75 -1.50
C SER A 51 9.39 -10.29 -1.16
N PHE A 52 8.37 -10.81 -1.85
CA PHE A 52 6.97 -10.51 -1.50
C PHE A 52 6.59 -11.05 -0.12
N LEU A 53 7.00 -12.27 0.21
CA LEU A 53 6.72 -12.86 1.53
C LEU A 53 7.37 -12.05 2.66
N TYR A 54 8.64 -11.67 2.48
CA TYR A 54 9.39 -10.89 3.47
C TYR A 54 8.73 -9.52 3.75
N TYR A 55 8.25 -8.85 2.71
CA TYR A 55 7.66 -7.51 2.81
C TYR A 55 6.12 -7.50 2.93
N ALA A 56 5.45 -8.65 2.94
CA ALA A 56 3.99 -8.73 2.95
C ALA A 56 3.36 -7.90 4.08
N ASP A 57 3.91 -7.96 5.29
CA ASP A 57 3.40 -7.19 6.42
C ASP A 57 3.58 -5.68 6.25
N HIS A 58 4.69 -5.25 5.65
CA HIS A 58 4.98 -3.84 5.38
C HIS A 58 4.00 -3.23 4.35
N PHE A 59 3.46 -4.04 3.44
CA PHE A 59 2.40 -3.58 2.54
C PHE A 59 1.10 -3.21 3.27
N LYS A 60 0.90 -3.60 4.53
CA LYS A 60 -0.26 -3.16 5.31
C LYS A 60 -0.28 -1.64 5.57
N LEU A 61 0.86 -0.94 5.44
CA LEU A 61 0.95 0.53 5.49
C LEU A 61 0.03 1.22 4.46
N TYR A 62 -0.34 0.52 3.38
CA TYR A 62 -1.29 1.00 2.38
C TYR A 62 -2.69 1.24 2.96
N SER A 63 -3.08 0.54 4.03
CA SER A 63 -4.38 0.75 4.69
C SER A 63 -4.55 2.20 5.18
N GLY A 64 -3.53 2.75 5.83
CA GLY A 64 -3.51 4.14 6.28
C GLY A 64 -3.56 5.14 5.13
N PHE A 65 -2.89 4.84 4.01
CA PHE A 65 -2.95 5.66 2.82
C PHE A 65 -4.35 5.64 2.18
N CYS A 66 -4.97 4.45 2.04
CA CYS A 66 -6.32 4.28 1.49
C CYS A 66 -7.38 5.00 2.34
N ALA A 67 -7.29 4.89 3.66
CA ALA A 67 -8.16 5.60 4.59
C ALA A 67 -8.07 7.13 4.39
N ASN A 68 -6.85 7.66 4.24
CA ASN A 68 -6.67 9.09 4.02
C ASN A 68 -7.06 9.52 2.60
N HIS A 69 -6.98 8.64 1.60
CA HIS A 69 -7.32 8.93 0.21
C HIS A 69 -8.76 9.45 0.09
N ILE A 70 -9.71 8.90 0.84
CA ILE A 70 -11.12 9.38 0.87
C ILE A 70 -11.20 10.84 1.33
N LYS A 71 -10.44 11.21 2.39
CA LYS A 71 -10.38 12.58 2.89
C LYS A 71 -9.76 13.51 1.85
N VAL A 72 -8.69 13.08 1.18
CA VAL A 72 -8.03 13.85 0.14
C VAL A 72 -8.95 14.07 -1.06
N GLN A 73 -9.73 13.08 -1.49
CA GLN A 73 -10.73 13.25 -2.55
C GLN A 73 -11.72 14.37 -2.22
N LYS A 74 -12.27 14.40 -0.99
CA LYS A 74 -13.15 15.48 -0.52
C LYS A 74 -12.46 16.86 -0.52
N VAL A 75 -11.17 16.92 -0.21
CA VAL A 75 -10.39 18.17 -0.29
C VAL A 75 -10.22 18.61 -1.74
N LEU A 76 -9.93 17.69 -2.65
CA LEU A 76 -9.80 17.98 -4.09
C LEU A 76 -11.10 18.51 -4.69
N GLU A 77 -12.27 18.09 -4.17
CA GLU A 77 -13.55 18.66 -4.61
C GLU A 77 -13.69 20.16 -4.33
N ARG A 78 -12.97 20.69 -3.33
CA ARG A 78 -12.95 22.14 -3.06
C ARG A 78 -12.37 22.93 -4.23
N ALA A 79 -11.54 22.33 -5.09
CA ALA A 79 -11.05 22.98 -6.30
C ALA A 79 -12.17 23.31 -7.31
N LYS A 80 -13.37 22.75 -7.14
CA LYS A 80 -14.55 23.11 -7.94
C LYS A 80 -15.09 24.51 -7.56
N THR A 81 -14.89 24.95 -6.32
CA THR A 81 -15.44 26.21 -5.78
C THR A 81 -14.38 27.24 -5.41
N ASP A 82 -13.19 26.79 -5.00
CA ASP A 82 -12.05 27.63 -4.65
C ASP A 82 -11.16 27.90 -5.87
N ARG A 83 -11.25 29.14 -6.38
CA ARG A 83 -10.49 29.60 -7.55
C ARG A 83 -8.98 29.63 -7.31
N ALA A 84 -8.53 30.02 -6.11
CA ALA A 84 -7.11 30.11 -5.80
C ALA A 84 -6.49 28.72 -5.75
N PHE A 85 -7.19 27.77 -5.12
CA PHE A 85 -6.75 26.37 -5.08
C PHE A 85 -6.76 25.72 -6.47
N LYS A 86 -7.78 25.99 -7.29
CA LYS A 86 -7.81 25.53 -8.69
C LYS A 86 -6.61 26.05 -9.49
N GLN A 87 -6.31 27.34 -9.40
CA GLN A 87 -5.15 27.94 -10.09
C GLN A 87 -3.83 27.33 -9.61
N PHE A 88 -3.71 27.06 -8.31
CA PHE A 88 -2.55 26.36 -7.77
C PHE A 88 -2.36 24.97 -8.38
N LEU A 89 -3.43 24.17 -8.48
CA LEU A 89 -3.36 22.83 -9.09
C LEU A 89 -3.05 22.91 -10.59
N GLU A 90 -3.66 23.85 -11.32
CA GLU A 90 -3.39 24.06 -12.75
C GLU A 90 -1.94 24.49 -13.01
N ALA A 91 -1.38 25.36 -12.16
CA ALA A 91 0.02 25.77 -12.26
C ALA A 91 1.01 24.59 -12.06
N ARG A 92 0.60 23.54 -11.34
CA ARG A 92 1.37 22.31 -11.14
C ARG A 92 1.12 21.24 -12.23
N ASN A 93 0.18 21.48 -13.14
CA ASN A 93 -0.12 20.62 -14.30
C ASN A 93 -0.01 21.41 -15.62
N PRO A 94 1.21 21.81 -16.03
CA PRO A 94 1.41 22.66 -17.21
C PRO A 94 1.01 21.96 -18.52
N THR A 95 1.08 20.63 -18.57
CA THR A 95 0.67 19.83 -19.73
C THR A 95 -0.84 19.73 -19.88
N LYS A 96 -1.61 20.12 -18.84
CA LYS A 96 -3.07 19.99 -18.75
C LYS A 96 -3.57 18.56 -19.00
N GLN A 97 -2.70 17.57 -18.83
CA GLN A 97 -3.06 16.17 -19.00
C GLN A 97 -3.71 15.65 -17.73
N HIS A 98 -4.79 14.86 -17.89
CA HIS A 98 -5.43 14.22 -16.75
C HIS A 98 -4.45 13.30 -15.99
N SER A 99 -3.55 12.62 -16.71
CA SER A 99 -2.50 11.76 -16.13
C SER A 99 -1.50 12.49 -15.22
N SER A 100 -1.48 13.83 -15.27
CA SER A 100 -0.60 14.70 -14.50
C SER A 100 -1.33 15.48 -13.39
N THR A 101 -2.61 15.17 -13.14
CA THR A 101 -3.35 15.78 -12.02
C THR A 101 -2.93 15.16 -10.69
N LEU A 102 -3.07 15.93 -9.60
CA LEU A 102 -2.84 15.44 -8.24
C LEU A 102 -3.70 14.20 -7.93
N GLU A 103 -4.96 14.21 -8.35
CA GLU A 103 -5.87 13.05 -8.25
C GLU A 103 -5.29 11.80 -8.94
N SER A 104 -4.77 11.96 -10.17
CA SER A 104 -4.19 10.86 -10.94
C SER A 104 -2.92 10.30 -10.31
N TYR A 105 -2.14 11.10 -9.58
CA TYR A 105 -1.00 10.59 -8.81
C TYR A 105 -1.43 9.84 -7.56
N LEU A 106 -2.41 10.37 -6.82
CA LEU A 106 -2.83 9.82 -5.54
C LEU A 106 -3.57 8.48 -5.65
N ILE A 107 -4.13 8.15 -6.82
CA ILE A 107 -4.75 6.83 -7.04
C ILE A 107 -3.73 5.73 -7.34
N LYS A 108 -2.50 6.07 -7.76
CA LYS A 108 -1.48 5.09 -8.19
C LYS A 108 -1.08 4.10 -7.09
N PRO A 109 -0.89 4.49 -5.81
CA PRO A 109 -0.56 3.52 -4.76
C PRO A 109 -1.66 2.48 -4.57
N VAL A 110 -2.93 2.92 -4.53
CA VAL A 110 -4.10 2.04 -4.42
C VAL A 110 -4.14 1.06 -5.60
N GLN A 111 -3.91 1.56 -6.81
CA GLN A 111 -3.84 0.70 -8.00
C GLN A 111 -2.67 -0.27 -7.93
N ARG A 112 -1.49 0.17 -7.47
CA ARG A 112 -0.25 -0.61 -7.49
C ARG A 112 -0.33 -1.83 -6.59
N VAL A 113 -0.83 -1.67 -5.36
CA VAL A 113 -0.91 -2.80 -4.41
C VAL A 113 -1.82 -3.92 -4.94
N LEU A 114 -2.88 -3.55 -5.67
CA LEU A 114 -3.80 -4.51 -6.30
C LEU A 114 -3.23 -5.17 -7.57
N LYS A 115 -2.14 -4.64 -8.15
CA LYS A 115 -1.49 -5.29 -9.30
C LYS A 115 -0.59 -6.44 -8.91
N TYR A 116 -0.01 -6.45 -7.70
CA TYR A 116 0.92 -7.50 -7.30
C TYR A 116 0.31 -8.91 -7.31
N PRO A 117 -0.91 -9.15 -6.77
CA PRO A 117 -1.56 -10.46 -6.92
C PRO A 117 -1.78 -10.87 -8.37
N LEU A 118 -2.09 -9.92 -9.27
CA LEU A 118 -2.32 -10.23 -10.69
C LEU A 118 -1.02 -10.70 -11.37
N LEU A 119 0.09 -10.02 -11.10
CA LEU A 119 1.40 -10.36 -11.62
C LEU A 119 1.89 -11.71 -11.06
N LEU A 120 1.73 -11.94 -9.76
CA LEU A 120 2.09 -13.21 -9.12
C LEU A 120 1.27 -14.37 -9.69
N ARG A 121 -0.04 -14.18 -9.95
CA ARG A 121 -0.89 -15.18 -10.59
C ARG A 121 -0.41 -15.53 -12.00
N GLN A 122 0.04 -14.54 -12.78
CA GLN A 122 0.64 -14.80 -14.08
C GLN A 122 1.91 -15.63 -13.96
N LEU A 123 2.79 -15.33 -13.00
CA LEU A 123 3.99 -16.13 -12.77
C LEU A 123 3.66 -17.57 -12.36
N VAL A 124 2.73 -17.76 -11.42
CA VAL A 124 2.25 -19.10 -11.01
C VAL A 124 1.76 -19.89 -12.24
N SER A 125 0.98 -19.27 -13.13
CA SER A 125 0.44 -19.93 -14.32
C SER A 125 1.49 -20.39 -15.35
N LEU A 126 2.72 -19.88 -15.25
CA LEU A 126 3.84 -20.21 -16.14
C LEU A 126 4.82 -21.22 -15.50
N THR A 127 4.53 -21.71 -14.30
CA THR A 127 5.36 -22.68 -13.57
C THR A 127 4.67 -24.04 -13.48
N ASP A 128 5.46 -25.11 -13.54
CA ASP A 128 5.00 -26.50 -13.36
C ASP A 128 4.40 -26.69 -11.96
N SER A 129 3.20 -27.27 -11.84
CA SER A 129 2.47 -27.38 -10.58
C SER A 129 3.20 -28.19 -9.51
N GLU A 130 4.07 -29.11 -9.94
CA GLU A 130 4.87 -29.96 -9.04
C GLU A 130 6.22 -29.33 -8.67
N SER A 131 6.51 -28.12 -9.16
CA SER A 131 7.78 -27.44 -8.92
C SER A 131 7.79 -26.65 -7.60
N GLU A 132 8.98 -26.52 -7.01
CA GLU A 132 9.19 -25.69 -5.82
C GLU A 132 8.85 -24.21 -6.08
N GLU A 133 9.16 -23.72 -7.28
CA GLU A 133 8.85 -22.35 -7.71
C GLU A 133 7.34 -22.07 -7.67
N HIS A 134 6.53 -23.03 -8.14
CA HIS A 134 5.08 -22.91 -8.16
C HIS A 134 4.50 -22.82 -6.75
N SER A 135 4.96 -23.68 -5.84
CA SER A 135 4.58 -23.64 -4.43
C SER A 135 4.91 -22.29 -3.79
N HIS A 136 6.14 -21.82 -4.01
CA HIS A 136 6.65 -20.58 -3.42
C HIS A 136 5.93 -19.33 -3.95
N LEU A 137 5.70 -19.26 -5.26
CA LEU A 137 4.93 -18.18 -5.88
C LEU A 137 3.46 -18.20 -5.46
N THR A 138 2.88 -19.38 -5.25
CA THR A 138 1.52 -19.54 -4.73
C THR A 138 1.41 -19.01 -3.31
N GLU A 139 2.42 -19.25 -2.47
CA GLU A 139 2.48 -18.68 -1.12
C GLU A 139 2.56 -17.15 -1.17
N ALA A 140 3.45 -16.60 -2.00
CA ALA A 140 3.57 -15.15 -2.20
C ALA A 140 2.26 -14.53 -2.72
N LEU A 141 1.58 -15.19 -3.66
CA LEU A 141 0.27 -14.78 -4.16
C LEU A 141 -0.75 -14.70 -3.02
N ARG A 142 -0.89 -15.76 -2.24
CA ARG A 142 -1.82 -15.80 -1.09
C ARG A 142 -1.49 -14.71 -0.07
N ALA A 143 -0.22 -14.45 0.21
CA ALA A 143 0.19 -13.38 1.11
C ALA A 143 -0.26 -12.01 0.58
N MET A 144 -0.05 -11.72 -0.70
CA MET A 144 -0.49 -10.45 -1.30
C MET A 144 -2.00 -10.33 -1.45
N GLU A 145 -2.74 -11.44 -1.63
CA GLU A 145 -4.21 -11.45 -1.57
C GLU A 145 -4.71 -11.14 -0.15
N LYS A 146 -4.06 -11.69 0.89
CA LYS A 146 -4.35 -11.35 2.30
C LYS A 146 -4.08 -9.87 2.59
N VAL A 147 -2.99 -9.31 2.06
CA VAL A 147 -2.70 -7.87 2.16
C VAL A 147 -3.82 -7.05 1.53
N ALA A 148 -4.26 -7.39 0.32
CA ALA A 148 -5.36 -6.69 -0.34
C ALA A 148 -6.67 -6.78 0.45
N SER A 149 -6.99 -7.98 0.99
CA SER A 149 -8.14 -8.18 1.86
C SER A 149 -8.08 -7.31 3.12
N HIS A 150 -6.91 -7.27 3.77
CA HIS A 150 -6.68 -6.46 4.96
C HIS A 150 -6.87 -4.96 4.67
N ILE A 151 -6.30 -4.45 3.56
CA ILE A 151 -6.48 -3.04 3.17
C ILE A 151 -7.96 -2.72 2.96
N ASN A 152 -8.69 -3.60 2.27
CA ASN A 152 -10.13 -3.42 2.02
C ASN A 152 -10.94 -3.43 3.32
N GLU A 153 -10.63 -4.34 4.24
CA GLU A 153 -11.29 -4.40 5.55
C GLU A 153 -11.00 -3.15 6.40
N MET A 154 -9.74 -2.71 6.45
CA MET A 154 -9.38 -1.47 7.14
C MET A 154 -10.09 -0.27 6.53
N GLN A 155 -10.20 -0.21 5.20
CA GLN A 155 -10.95 0.85 4.54
C GLN A 155 -12.43 0.83 4.96
N LYS A 156 -13.07 -0.34 5.03
CA LYS A 156 -14.46 -0.47 5.50
C LYS A 156 -14.63 0.04 6.94
N ILE A 157 -13.72 -0.33 7.84
CA ILE A 157 -13.74 0.17 9.24
C ILE A 157 -13.64 1.69 9.28
N TYR A 158 -12.77 2.28 8.47
CA TYR A 158 -12.65 3.73 8.37
C TYR A 158 -13.89 4.41 7.78
N GLU A 159 -14.58 3.76 6.83
CA GLU A 159 -15.84 4.25 6.29
C GLU A 159 -16.96 4.23 7.33
N ASP A 160 -17.03 3.16 8.14
CA ASP A 160 -18.06 2.98 9.17
C ASP A 160 -17.83 3.84 10.42
N TYR A 161 -16.58 3.99 10.87
CA TYR A 161 -16.24 4.59 12.17
C TYR A 161 -15.27 5.77 12.12
N GLY A 162 -14.79 6.15 10.92
CA GLY A 162 -13.74 7.18 10.77
C GLY A 162 -14.07 8.53 11.43
N THR A 163 -15.33 8.96 11.38
CA THR A 163 -15.76 10.21 12.02
C THR A 163 -15.72 10.14 13.55
N VAL A 164 -16.00 8.98 14.13
CA VAL A 164 -15.94 8.76 15.58
C VAL A 164 -14.48 8.77 16.05
N PHE A 165 -13.59 8.12 15.30
CA PHE A 165 -12.15 8.16 15.59
C PHE A 165 -11.59 9.59 15.51
N ASP A 166 -11.94 10.35 14.48
CA ASP A 166 -11.49 11.73 14.33
C ASP A 166 -11.97 12.62 15.50
N GLN A 167 -13.19 12.42 15.99
CA GLN A 167 -13.75 13.13 17.15
C GLN A 167 -13.00 12.79 18.44
N LEU A 168 -12.79 11.50 18.71
CA LEU A 168 -12.07 11.05 19.91
C LEU A 168 -10.63 11.56 19.95
N VAL A 169 -9.94 11.59 18.80
CA VAL A 169 -8.58 12.16 18.70
C VAL A 169 -8.60 13.66 18.95
N ALA A 170 -9.58 14.39 18.43
CA ALA A 170 -9.73 15.82 18.66
C ALA A 170 -10.07 16.14 20.13
N GLU A 171 -10.86 15.29 20.80
CA GLU A 171 -11.24 15.44 22.21
C GLU A 171 -10.10 15.13 23.18
N GLN A 172 -9.18 14.20 22.83
CA GLN A 172 -7.99 13.91 23.63
C GLN A 172 -6.84 14.90 23.40
N SER A 173 -6.87 15.67 22.31
CA SER A 173 -5.87 16.70 21.99
C SER A 173 -6.18 18.02 22.70
N GLY A 174 -6.01 18.06 24.03
CA GLY A 174 -5.88 19.31 24.79
C GLY A 174 -4.57 20.06 24.46
N PRO A 175 -4.42 21.35 24.82
CA PRO A 175 -3.42 22.27 24.23
C PRO A 175 -1.94 22.00 24.56
N GLU A 176 -1.59 20.86 25.14
CA GLU A 176 -0.19 20.48 25.38
C GLU A 176 0.01 19.01 25.01
N LYS A 177 0.64 18.78 23.85
CA LYS A 177 1.53 17.64 23.46
C LYS A 177 1.48 17.36 21.96
N GLU A 178 1.64 18.37 21.12
CA GLU A 178 2.08 18.13 19.74
C GLU A 178 3.59 17.85 19.79
N VAL A 179 4.01 16.59 19.66
CA VAL A 179 5.23 16.12 18.95
C VAL A 179 5.36 14.57 19.04
N GLU A 180 4.76 13.88 20.01
CA GLU A 180 4.91 12.40 20.16
C GLU A 180 3.74 11.54 19.64
N HIS A 181 2.62 12.13 19.24
CA HIS A 181 1.36 11.37 19.07
C HIS A 181 1.17 10.65 17.72
N SER A 182 1.94 10.96 16.67
CA SER A 182 1.79 10.26 15.38
C SER A 182 2.22 8.80 15.46
N HIS A 183 3.32 8.50 16.17
CA HIS A 183 3.79 7.12 16.38
C HIS A 183 2.93 6.36 17.40
N GLN A 184 2.37 7.07 18.39
CA GLN A 184 1.46 6.48 19.38
C GLN A 184 0.09 6.12 18.79
N SER A 185 -0.47 6.88 17.83
CA SER A 185 -1.75 6.49 17.21
C SER A 185 -1.67 5.17 16.44
N TYR A 186 -0.56 4.88 15.75
CA TYR A 186 -0.39 3.58 15.07
C TYR A 186 -0.15 2.43 16.05
N HIS A 187 0.58 2.68 17.14
CA HIS A 187 0.75 1.71 18.23
C HIS A 187 -0.58 1.45 18.95
N TYR A 188 -1.37 2.50 19.22
CA TYR A 188 -2.68 2.40 19.85
C TYR A 188 -3.69 1.68 18.95
N MET A 189 -3.66 1.89 17.64
CA MET A 189 -4.45 1.09 16.69
C MET A 189 -4.00 -0.39 16.65
N SER A 190 -2.69 -0.66 16.70
CA SER A 190 -2.17 -2.03 16.81
C SER A 190 -2.56 -2.71 18.13
N ASP A 191 -2.64 -1.96 19.23
CA ASP A 191 -2.99 -2.49 20.55
C ASP A 191 -4.51 -2.65 20.71
N ILE A 192 -5.32 -1.76 20.13
CA ILE A 192 -6.77 -1.94 19.98
C ILE A 192 -7.08 -3.22 19.18
N THR A 193 -6.31 -3.52 18.12
CA THR A 193 -6.51 -4.79 17.39
C THR A 193 -6.12 -6.04 18.19
N LYS A 194 -5.24 -5.93 19.20
CA LYS A 194 -4.92 -7.06 20.11
C LYS A 194 -6.02 -7.27 21.15
N ASP A 195 -6.60 -6.20 21.68
CA ASP A 195 -7.66 -6.28 22.70
C ASP A 195 -9.03 -6.71 22.11
N ILE A 196 -9.25 -6.47 20.81
CA ILE A 196 -10.44 -6.98 20.09
C ILE A 196 -10.20 -8.43 19.57
N GLY A 197 -8.98 -8.94 19.65
CA GLY A 197 -8.55 -10.27 19.23
C GLY A 197 -9.43 -11.46 19.67
N PRO A 198 -10.04 -11.48 20.88
CA PRO A 198 -10.84 -12.62 21.31
C PRO A 198 -12.20 -12.78 20.60
N LEU A 199 -12.67 -11.76 19.86
CA LEU A 199 -13.96 -11.81 19.17
C LEU A 199 -13.89 -12.40 17.74
N TRP A 200 -12.69 -12.70 17.24
CA TRP A 200 -12.46 -13.21 15.88
C TRP A 200 -12.45 -14.73 15.74
N LEU A 201 -12.62 -15.49 16.83
CA LEU A 201 -12.63 -16.97 16.84
C LEU A 201 -14.01 -17.60 17.09
N SER A 202 -15.08 -16.80 17.01
CA SER A 202 -16.44 -17.30 16.96
C SER A 202 -17.02 -16.88 15.62
N TRP A 203 -17.19 -17.86 14.72
CA TRP A 203 -17.56 -17.82 13.30
C TRP A 203 -16.40 -17.90 12.30
#